data_AF-A0A6N2LZ14-F1
#
_entry.id   AF-A0A6N2LZ14-F1
#
_cell.length_a   1.000
_cell.length_b   1.000
_cell.length_c   1.000
_cell.angle_alpha   90.00
_cell.angle_beta   90.00
_cell.angle_gamma   90.00
#
_symmetry.space_group_name_H-M   'P 1'
#
loop_
_entity.id
_entity.type
_entity.pdbx_description
1 polymer ?
#
loop_
_entity_poly.entity_id
_entity_poly.type
_entity_poly.pdbx_seq_one_letter_code
_entity_poly.pdbx_strand_id
1 'polypeptide(L)'
;MYQVQKDVIESLCLQDPLVLKSSFNRRNIYYEVRYKDLLDDVYTDISSVLKSCGDVCAIVYCLERTTCDGLSAHLSKNGISSAAYHAGLNNKLRSSVLDDWISSKIQVVVATVAFGYDLLYNFKLS
;
A
#
# COMPACT_ATOMS: atom_id res chain seq x y z
N MET A 1 14.53 -8.56 -12.89
CA MET A 1 15.41 -8.75 -11.71
C MET A 1 16.83 -9.17 -12.08
N TYR A 2 17.02 -10.08 -13.04
CA TYR A 2 18.35 -10.46 -13.52
C TYR A 2 19.16 -9.31 -14.14
N GLN A 3 18.50 -8.36 -14.81
CA GLN A 3 19.18 -7.21 -15.42
C GLN A 3 19.80 -6.28 -14.38
N VAL A 4 19.00 -5.79 -13.43
CA VAL A 4 19.49 -4.91 -12.34
C VAL A 4 20.63 -5.57 -11.54
N GLN A 5 20.54 -6.88 -11.30
CA GLN A 5 21.60 -7.61 -10.61
C GLN A 5 22.93 -7.57 -11.40
N LYS A 6 22.88 -7.75 -12.72
CA LYS A 6 24.07 -7.66 -13.58
C LYS A 6 24.65 -6.25 -13.59
N ASP A 7 23.78 -5.24 -13.73
CA ASP A 7 24.21 -3.84 -13.75
C ASP A 7 24.96 -3.48 -12.45
N VAL A 8 24.51 -3.99 -11.30
CA VAL A 8 25.20 -3.80 -10.00
C VAL A 8 26.54 -4.51 -9.95
N ILE A 9 26.63 -5.76 -10.42
CA ILE A 9 27.87 -6.55 -10.46
C ILE A 9 28.92 -5.85 -11.34
N GLU A 10 28.51 -5.36 -12.50
CA GLU A 10 29.37 -4.64 -13.43
C GLU A 10 29.79 -3.27 -12.88
N SER A 11 28.84 -2.49 -12.34
CA SER A 11 29.11 -1.15 -11.80
C SER A 11 30.05 -1.17 -10.60
N LEU A 12 30.01 -2.24 -9.80
CA LEU A 12 30.86 -2.42 -8.63
C LEU A 12 32.10 -3.28 -8.93
N CYS A 13 32.31 -3.69 -10.20
CA CYS A 13 33.42 -4.54 -10.64
C CYS A 13 33.59 -5.82 -9.82
N LEU A 14 32.50 -6.42 -9.33
CA LEU A 14 32.56 -7.60 -8.47
C LEU A 14 33.12 -8.81 -9.23
N GLN A 15 34.12 -9.46 -8.67
CA GLN A 15 34.72 -10.67 -9.22
C GLN A 15 34.11 -11.89 -8.54
N ASP A 16 33.53 -12.79 -9.34
CA ASP A 16 32.89 -14.05 -8.90
C ASP A 16 32.05 -13.92 -7.60
N PRO A 17 31.04 -13.02 -7.56
CA PRO A 17 30.27 -12.81 -6.34
C PRO A 17 29.34 -14.01 -6.07
N LEU A 18 29.23 -14.39 -4.80
CA LEU A 18 28.19 -15.31 -4.36
C LEU A 18 26.81 -14.65 -4.53
N VAL A 19 25.98 -15.20 -5.42
CA VAL A 19 24.61 -14.73 -5.66
C VAL A 19 23.62 -15.65 -4.97
N LEU A 20 23.05 -15.19 -3.86
CA LEU A 20 21.98 -15.88 -3.15
C LEU A 20 20.61 -15.34 -3.57
N LYS A 21 19.69 -16.24 -3.95
CA LYS A 21 18.32 -15.90 -4.32
C LYS A 21 17.34 -16.71 -3.49
N SER A 22 16.48 -16.00 -2.77
CA SER A 22 15.29 -16.58 -2.16
C SER A 22 14.11 -16.53 -3.12
N SER A 23 13.13 -17.41 -2.91
CA SER A 23 11.86 -17.35 -3.63
C SER A 23 11.07 -16.09 -3.25
N PHE A 24 10.36 -15.50 -4.21
CA PHE A 24 9.41 -14.40 -3.98
C PHE A 24 8.05 -14.89 -3.48
N ASN A 25 7.80 -16.20 -3.52
CA ASN A 25 6.48 -16.75 -3.27
C ASN A 25 6.07 -16.57 -1.79
N ARG A 26 4.97 -15.85 -1.58
CA ARG A 26 4.28 -15.76 -0.29
C ARG A 26 2.99 -16.57 -0.39
N ARG A 27 3.05 -17.83 0.04
CA ARG A 27 1.94 -18.80 -0.02
C ARG A 27 0.68 -18.35 0.74
N ASN A 28 0.83 -17.39 1.65
CA ASN A 28 -0.25 -16.79 2.42
C ASN A 28 -0.90 -15.57 1.73
N ILE A 29 -0.54 -15.28 0.47
CA ILE A 29 -1.13 -14.19 -0.31
C ILE A 29 -2.01 -14.77 -1.41
N TYR A 30 -3.26 -14.36 -1.39
CA TYR A 30 -4.23 -14.61 -2.45
C TYR A 30 -4.21 -13.47 -3.47
N TYR A 31 -4.26 -13.80 -4.76
CA TYR A 31 -4.28 -12.84 -5.86
C TYR A 31 -5.61 -12.93 -6.60
N GLU A 32 -6.25 -11.79 -6.79
CA GLU A 32 -7.50 -11.66 -7.53
C GLU A 32 -7.40 -10.49 -8.52
N VAL A 33 -8.01 -10.64 -9.70
CA VAL A 33 -8.10 -9.59 -10.71
C VAL A 33 -9.57 -9.32 -11.01
N ARG A 34 -9.98 -8.06 -10.87
CA ARG A 34 -11.31 -7.57 -11.26
C ARG A 34 -11.15 -6.51 -12.35
N TYR A 35 -12.01 -6.57 -13.35
CA TYR A 35 -12.00 -5.61 -14.46
C TYR A 35 -12.84 -4.41 -14.10
N LYS A 36 -12.22 -3.23 -14.06
CA LYS A 36 -12.88 -1.96 -13.71
C LYS A 36 -14.09 -1.66 -14.61
N ASP A 37 -13.99 -1.98 -15.90
CA ASP A 37 -15.02 -1.70 -16.91
C ASP A 37 -16.29 -2.56 -16.76
N LEU A 38 -16.22 -3.62 -15.95
CA LEU A 38 -17.36 -4.48 -15.61
C LEU A 38 -18.05 -4.06 -14.31
N LEU A 39 -17.56 -3.03 -13.63
CA LEU A 39 -18.13 -2.52 -12.38
C LEU A 39 -19.02 -1.32 -12.66
N ASP A 40 -20.24 -1.33 -12.10
CA ASP A 40 -21.14 -0.17 -12.15
C ASP A 40 -20.55 1.04 -11.42
N ASP A 41 -20.03 0.82 -10.20
CA ASP A 41 -19.34 1.82 -9.40
C ASP A 41 -18.20 1.21 -8.61
N VAL A 42 -16.99 1.72 -8.86
CA VAL A 42 -15.75 1.19 -8.29
C VAL A 42 -15.66 1.45 -6.78
N TYR A 43 -16.16 2.60 -6.31
CA TYR A 43 -16.05 2.97 -4.90
C TYR A 43 -16.99 2.12 -4.02
N THR A 44 -18.16 1.79 -4.56
CA THR A 44 -19.11 0.87 -3.94
C THR A 44 -18.56 -0.56 -3.90
N ASP A 45 -17.93 -1.05 -4.99
CA ASP A 45 -17.29 -2.38 -4.98
C ASP A 45 -16.19 -2.46 -3.91
N ILE A 46 -15.29 -1.47 -3.85
CA ILE A 46 -14.23 -1.41 -2.82
C ILE A 46 -14.84 -1.40 -1.42
N SER A 47 -15.89 -0.60 -1.19
CA SER A 47 -16.58 -0.54 0.11
C SER A 47 -17.19 -1.88 0.50
N SER A 48 -17.81 -2.59 -0.45
CA SER A 48 -18.40 -3.90 -0.24
C SER A 48 -17.35 -4.96 0.10
N VAL A 49 -16.20 -4.95 -0.60
CA VAL A 49 -15.07 -5.84 -0.31
C VAL A 49 -14.55 -5.59 1.10
N LEU A 50 -14.24 -4.34 1.45
CA LEU A 50 -13.72 -3.99 2.77
C LEU A 50 -14.67 -4.41 3.90
N LYS A 51 -15.98 -4.20 3.73
CA LYS A 51 -17.00 -4.65 4.70
C LYS A 51 -17.06 -6.17 4.82
N SER A 52 -16.92 -6.90 3.71
CA SER A 52 -16.92 -8.37 3.73
C SER A 52 -15.71 -8.97 4.45
N CYS A 53 -14.59 -8.24 4.51
CA CYS A 53 -13.40 -8.66 5.22
C CYS A 53 -13.49 -8.49 6.75
N GLY A 54 -14.52 -7.82 7.26
CA GLY A 54 -14.67 -7.53 8.70
C GLY A 54 -13.68 -6.48 9.21
N ASP A 55 -13.34 -6.56 10.50
CA ASP A 55 -12.48 -5.57 11.18
C ASP A 55 -10.98 -5.82 10.94
N VAL A 56 -10.59 -5.98 9.67
CA VAL A 56 -9.18 -6.12 9.27
C VAL A 56 -8.59 -4.81 8.78
N CYS A 57 -7.31 -4.58 9.07
CA CYS A 57 -6.56 -3.46 8.52
C CYS A 57 -6.28 -3.67 7.03
N ALA A 58 -6.51 -2.65 6.21
CA ALA A 58 -6.30 -2.71 4.78
C ALA A 58 -5.57 -1.49 4.23
N ILE A 59 -4.91 -1.67 3.09
CA ILE A 59 -4.31 -0.60 2.30
C ILE A 59 -4.93 -0.63 0.91
N VAL A 60 -5.44 0.51 0.46
CA VAL A 60 -5.92 0.69 -0.92
C VAL A 60 -4.95 1.59 -1.65
N TYR A 61 -4.27 1.08 -2.66
CA TYR A 61 -3.33 1.88 -3.46
C TYR A 61 -4.04 2.57 -4.63
N CYS A 62 -3.86 3.89 -4.73
CA CYS A 62 -4.33 4.73 -5.83
C CYS A 62 -3.16 5.37 -6.57
N LEU A 63 -3.40 5.71 -7.85
CA LEU A 63 -2.40 6.37 -8.68
C LEU A 63 -2.28 7.87 -8.34
N GLU A 64 -3.41 8.56 -8.20
CA GLU A 64 -3.49 10.00 -7.99
C GLU A 64 -3.86 10.37 -6.56
N ARG A 65 -3.39 11.53 -6.11
CA ARG A 65 -3.67 12.07 -4.76
C ARG A 65 -5.14 12.38 -4.57
N THR A 66 -5.75 13.00 -5.56
CA THR A 66 -7.18 13.33 -5.63
C THR A 66 -8.06 12.10 -5.50
N THR A 67 -7.64 10.96 -6.09
CA THR A 67 -8.34 9.68 -5.91
C THR A 67 -8.24 9.19 -4.47
N CYS A 68 -7.09 9.31 -3.81
CA CYS A 68 -6.96 8.94 -2.40
C CYS A 68 -7.93 9.73 -1.52
N ASP A 69 -7.96 11.05 -1.69
CA ASP A 69 -8.83 11.94 -0.91
C ASP A 69 -10.31 11.61 -1.15
N GLY A 70 -10.70 11.48 -2.42
CA GLY A 70 -12.08 11.18 -2.80
C GLY A 70 -12.56 9.83 -2.32
N LEU A 71 -11.73 8.79 -2.45
CA LEU A 71 -12.07 7.44 -1.99
C LEU A 71 -12.11 7.37 -0.46
N SER A 72 -11.14 7.96 0.25
CA SER A 72 -11.18 7.98 1.72
C SER A 72 -12.43 8.71 2.23
N ALA A 73 -12.80 9.84 1.63
CA ALA A 73 -14.05 10.52 1.98
C ALA A 73 -15.29 9.64 1.73
N HIS A 74 -15.32 8.92 0.60
CA HIS A 74 -16.40 7.99 0.29
C HIS A 74 -16.48 6.83 1.31
N LEU A 75 -15.35 6.22 1.66
CA LEU A 75 -15.30 5.12 2.64
C LEU A 75 -15.76 5.59 4.02
N SER A 76 -15.27 6.74 4.49
CA SER A 76 -15.66 7.32 5.78
C SER A 76 -17.16 7.67 5.84
N LYS A 77 -17.73 8.18 4.75
CA LYS A 77 -19.18 8.40 4.64
C LYS A 77 -20.00 7.10 4.72
N ASN A 78 -19.41 5.98 4.31
CA ASN A 78 -20.02 4.65 4.35
C ASN A 78 -19.72 3.85 5.63
N GLY A 79 -19.18 4.51 6.66
CA GLY A 79 -18.93 3.93 7.98
C GLY A 79 -17.63 3.16 8.11
N ILE A 80 -16.71 3.27 7.14
CA ILE A 80 -15.39 2.62 7.20
C ILE A 80 -14.36 3.62 7.71
N SER A 81 -13.68 3.31 8.81
CA SER A 81 -12.62 4.17 9.37
C SER A 81 -11.46 4.24 8.38
N SER A 82 -11.30 5.37 7.69
CA SER A 82 -10.29 5.53 6.66
C SER A 82 -9.59 6.89 6.65
N ALA A 83 -8.35 6.92 6.15
CA ALA A 83 -7.62 8.15 5.89
C ALA A 83 -6.80 8.07 4.60
N ALA A 84 -6.69 9.21 3.91
CA ALA A 84 -5.80 9.36 2.76
C ALA A 84 -4.33 9.49 3.18
N TYR A 85 -3.41 8.98 2.36
CA TYR A 85 -1.98 9.10 2.57
C TYR A 85 -1.23 9.34 1.26
N HIS A 86 -0.61 10.51 1.12
CA HIS A 86 0.22 10.83 -0.04
C HIS A 86 1.18 11.98 0.23
N ALA A 87 2.15 12.18 -0.67
CA ALA A 87 3.18 13.22 -0.55
C ALA A 87 2.66 14.67 -0.56
N GLY A 88 1.39 14.91 -0.88
CA GLY A 88 0.74 16.22 -0.70
C GLY A 88 0.40 16.56 0.76
N LEU A 89 0.39 15.58 1.66
CA LEU A 89 0.15 15.82 3.09
C LEU A 89 1.44 16.26 3.77
N ASN A 90 1.31 17.14 4.75
CA ASN A 90 2.45 17.52 5.57
C ASN A 90 2.94 16.34 6.44
N ASN A 91 4.21 16.40 6.88
CA ASN A 91 4.84 15.30 7.63
C ASN A 91 4.11 14.93 8.91
N LYS A 92 3.61 15.92 9.67
CA LYS A 92 2.89 15.67 10.93
C LYS A 92 1.64 14.84 10.70
N LEU A 93 0.87 15.17 9.66
CA LEU A 93 -0.34 14.46 9.30
C LEU A 93 -0.03 13.05 8.78
N ARG A 94 1.01 12.89 7.95
CA ARG A 94 1.46 11.56 7.50
C ARG A 94 1.84 10.67 8.68
N SER A 95 2.62 11.18 9.63
CA SER A 95 2.99 10.42 10.84
C SER A 95 1.75 10.02 11.64
N SER A 96 0.82 10.95 11.90
CA SER A 96 -0.40 10.63 12.65
C SER A 96 -1.23 9.54 11.97
N VAL A 97 -1.45 9.64 10.65
CA VAL A 97 -2.22 8.64 9.90
C VAL A 97 -1.56 7.27 9.96
N LEU A 98 -0.23 7.22 9.86
CA LEU A 98 0.53 5.98 9.96
C LEU A 98 0.43 5.37 11.37
N ASP A 99 0.61 6.18 12.41
CA ASP A 99 0.53 5.73 13.80
C ASP A 99 -0.87 5.23 14.16
N ASP A 100 -1.90 5.95 13.71
CA ASP A 100 -3.29 5.58 13.93
C ASP A 100 -3.69 4.32 13.16
N TRP A 101 -3.11 4.06 11.98
CA TRP A 101 -3.30 2.81 11.25
C TRP A 101 -2.55 1.63 11.89
N ILE A 102 -1.29 1.81 12.30
CA ILE A 102 -0.50 0.78 13.01
C ILE A 102 -1.19 0.38 14.32
N SER A 103 -1.75 1.36 15.04
CA SER A 103 -2.51 1.11 16.28
C SER A 103 -3.96 0.65 16.06
N SER A 104 -4.36 0.37 14.81
CA SER A 104 -5.70 -0.09 14.43
C SER A 104 -6.85 0.87 14.77
N LYS A 105 -6.57 2.15 15.03
CA LYS A 105 -7.61 3.19 15.17
C LYS A 105 -8.20 3.56 13.81
N ILE A 106 -7.36 3.58 12.78
CA ILE A 106 -7.77 3.69 11.38
C ILE A 106 -7.70 2.30 10.77
N GLN A 107 -8.80 1.85 10.19
CA GLN A 107 -8.88 0.53 9.58
C GLN A 107 -8.23 0.52 8.19
N VAL A 108 -8.50 1.56 7.38
CA VAL A 108 -8.11 1.59 5.97
C VAL A 108 -7.26 2.82 5.66
N VAL A 109 -6.07 2.60 5.10
CA VAL A 109 -5.28 3.68 4.51
C VAL A 109 -5.45 3.67 3.00
N VAL A 110 -5.86 4.81 2.43
CA VAL A 110 -5.94 5.00 0.98
C VAL A 110 -4.72 5.79 0.52
N ALA A 111 -3.79 5.13 -0.16
CA ALA A 111 -2.43 5.62 -0.33
C ALA A 111 -1.95 5.68 -1.78
N THR A 112 -1.04 6.61 -2.05
CA THR A 112 -0.12 6.45 -3.20
C THR A 112 1.13 5.67 -2.79
N VAL A 113 2.05 5.45 -3.74
CA VAL A 113 3.34 4.78 -3.49
C VAL A 113 4.18 5.41 -2.36
N ALA A 114 3.90 6.66 -1.99
CA ALA A 114 4.56 7.35 -0.87
C ALA A 114 4.44 6.58 0.46
N PHE A 115 3.35 5.85 0.69
CA PHE A 115 3.14 5.11 1.94
C PHE A 115 4.14 3.96 2.12
N GLY A 116 4.55 3.28 1.04
CA GLY A 116 5.41 2.11 1.15
C GLY A 116 6.81 2.41 1.70
N TYR A 117 7.39 3.56 1.35
CA TYR A 117 8.69 3.98 1.85
C TYR A 117 8.65 4.31 3.35
N ASP A 118 7.64 5.06 3.78
CA ASP A 118 7.50 5.53 5.17
C ASP A 118 7.11 4.39 6.13
N LEU A 119 6.34 3.39 5.65
CA LEU A 119 6.03 2.18 6.39
C LEU A 119 7.29 1.36 6.71
N LEU A 120 8.15 1.13 5.71
CA LEU A 120 9.41 0.39 5.88
C LEU A 120 10.40 1.11 6.80
N TYR A 121 10.39 2.44 6.80
CA TYR A 121 11.26 3.22 7.68
C TYR A 121 10.87 3.08 9.16
N ASN A 122 9.57 3.07 9.47
CA ASN A 122 9.10 2.90 10.85
C ASN A 122 9.40 1.50 11.42
N PHE A 123 9.24 0.44 10.61
CA PHE A 123 9.60 -0.92 11.02
C PHE A 123 11.11 -1.15 11.23
N LYS A 124 11.98 -0.28 10.71
CA LYS A 124 13.44 -0.36 10.95
C LYS A 124 13.90 0.31 12.25
N LEU A 125 13.05 1.15 12.85
CA LEU A 125 13.37 1.92 14.06
C LEU A 125 12.67 1.37 15.32
N SER A 126 11.94 0.27 15.18
CA SER A 126 11.29 -0.48 16.27
C SER A 126 11.98 -1.83 16.47
#